data_AF-A0A2P5P501-F1
#
_entry.id   AF-A0A2P5P501-F1
#
_cell.length_a   1.000
_cell.length_b   1.000
_cell.length_c   1.000
_cell.angle_alpha   90.00
_cell.angle_beta   90.00
_cell.angle_gamma   90.00
#
_symmetry.space_group_name_H-M   'P 1'
#
loop_
_entity.id
_entity.type
_entity.pdbx_description
1 polymer ?
#
loop_
_entity_poly.entity_id
_entity_poly.type
_entity_poly.pdbx_seq_one_letter_code
_entity_poly.pdbx_strand_id
1 'polypeptide(L)'
;MPIATEKDLPRRDMEMIANSGAVCGTCGAVLTVAWGGELGWILRCGRSLEHNTMRRLSAKSSKELEGEKVYRRMKMQGTELTTISPEKMLAERMPAAMFPQSMSMEQRLFIAKIAVSYGLDPMMNELTVYQGQPFVSLAARLRKAQETEQLDGVDMRPATTEEKTGRGLEAGDYLFMAEVWRKGSSRPFMGWGTVKKAEIDRAVGNARSNNRDPFFLPLVKDPASMAEKRAIAKGLKLAFHLPLPSVEDIGGEDPLMPDSSPVPPAVPVSRANTHPQSIPSNTPPACSVIIDQSPAEGMVQPSENPERAATRPSAKPTRDPASIKILADCWKACHEDFGLQPKDCLRELGASNQADIVTTPSECYLVLKKLREDQGRGGGG
;
A
#
# COMPACT_ATOMS: atom_id res chain seq x y z
N MET A 1 14.80 1.91 -35.75
CA MET A 1 15.91 1.94 -36.73
C MET A 1 16.14 0.52 -37.23
N PRO A 2 16.57 0.34 -38.51
CA PRO A 2 17.01 -0.95 -39.01
C PRO A 2 18.23 -1.46 -38.21
N ILE A 3 18.55 -2.75 -38.35
CA ILE A 3 19.71 -3.38 -37.71
C ILE A 3 21.00 -2.65 -38.10
N ALA A 4 21.79 -2.28 -37.11
CA ALA A 4 23.12 -1.75 -37.31
C ALA A 4 24.10 -2.90 -37.58
N THR A 5 24.84 -2.81 -38.68
CA THR A 5 25.99 -3.66 -39.00
C THR A 5 27.28 -2.98 -38.54
N GLU A 6 28.41 -3.71 -38.56
CA GLU A 6 29.72 -3.17 -38.20
C GLU A 6 30.13 -1.96 -39.06
N LYS A 7 29.56 -1.83 -40.27
CA LYS A 7 29.72 -0.65 -41.14
C LYS A 7 28.97 0.57 -40.62
N ASP A 8 27.83 0.37 -39.96
CA ASP A 8 26.97 1.43 -39.44
C ASP A 8 27.36 1.85 -38.02
N LEU A 9 27.84 0.90 -37.23
CA LEU A 9 28.17 1.09 -35.82
C LEU A 9 29.33 0.16 -35.41
N PRO A 10 30.43 0.67 -34.84
CA PRO A 10 31.54 -0.19 -34.43
C PRO A 10 31.10 -1.15 -33.33
N ARG A 11 31.70 -2.35 -33.29
CA ARG A 11 31.36 -3.41 -32.32
C ARG A 11 31.27 -2.90 -30.87
N ARG A 12 32.21 -2.06 -30.44
CA ARG A 12 32.23 -1.50 -29.08
C ARG A 12 30.95 -0.72 -28.74
N ASP A 13 30.40 0.00 -29.71
CA ASP A 13 29.17 0.77 -29.54
C ASP A 13 27.94 -0.15 -29.59
N MET A 14 27.98 -1.23 -30.38
CA MET A 14 26.94 -2.27 -30.33
C MET A 14 26.86 -2.92 -28.95
N GLU A 15 28.02 -3.28 -28.37
CA GLU A 15 28.10 -3.85 -27.02
C GLU A 15 27.59 -2.84 -25.98
N MET A 16 27.91 -1.55 -26.13
CA MET A 16 27.37 -0.50 -25.27
C MET A 16 25.84 -0.38 -25.38
N ILE A 17 25.28 -0.45 -26.59
CA ILE A 17 23.83 -0.41 -26.80
C ILE A 17 23.15 -1.62 -26.18
N ALA A 18 23.68 -2.83 -26.40
CA ALA A 18 23.15 -4.05 -25.79
C ALA A 18 23.18 -3.96 -24.26
N ASN A 19 24.30 -3.50 -23.69
CA ASN A 19 24.47 -3.35 -22.23
C ASN A 19 23.64 -2.20 -21.63
N SER A 20 23.30 -1.18 -22.41
CA SER A 20 22.43 -0.08 -21.99
C SER A 20 20.96 -0.48 -21.84
N GLY A 21 20.62 -1.73 -22.16
CA GLY A 21 19.26 -2.25 -22.10
C GLY A 21 18.42 -1.90 -23.32
N ALA A 22 19.00 -1.62 -24.48
CA ALA A 22 18.20 -1.43 -25.69
C ALA A 22 17.42 -2.70 -26.04
N VAL A 23 16.19 -2.52 -26.54
CA VAL A 23 15.27 -3.62 -26.85
C VAL A 23 14.87 -3.62 -28.31
N CYS A 24 14.47 -4.79 -28.79
CA CYS A 24 13.86 -4.98 -30.09
C CYS A 24 12.57 -4.14 -30.18
N GLY A 25 12.42 -3.37 -31.25
CA GLY A 25 11.23 -2.57 -31.50
C GLY A 25 9.97 -3.39 -31.79
N THR A 26 10.13 -4.62 -32.28
CA THR A 26 9.01 -5.51 -32.65
C THR A 26 8.48 -6.29 -31.44
N CYS A 27 9.36 -6.88 -30.63
CA CYS A 27 8.93 -7.79 -29.56
C CYS A 27 9.43 -7.42 -28.16
N GLY A 28 10.16 -6.32 -28.00
CA GLY A 28 10.67 -5.87 -26.70
C GLY A 28 11.77 -6.75 -26.07
N ALA A 29 12.26 -7.77 -26.77
CA ALA A 29 13.36 -8.60 -26.27
C ALA A 29 14.68 -7.82 -26.24
N VAL A 30 15.57 -8.17 -25.31
CA VAL A 30 16.91 -7.56 -25.21
C VAL A 30 17.69 -7.81 -26.51
N LEU A 31 18.40 -6.78 -26.97
CA LEU A 31 19.29 -6.90 -28.12
C LEU A 31 20.61 -7.56 -27.72
N THR A 32 21.13 -8.44 -28.57
CA THR A 32 22.41 -9.13 -28.39
C THR A 32 23.34 -8.82 -29.56
N VAL A 33 24.65 -8.80 -29.27
CA VAL A 33 25.68 -8.66 -30.29
C VAL A 33 26.04 -10.07 -30.77
N ALA A 34 25.90 -10.32 -32.07
CA ALA A 34 26.17 -11.63 -32.67
C ALA A 34 27.10 -11.49 -33.88
N TRP A 35 27.85 -12.54 -34.19
CA TRP A 35 28.66 -12.61 -35.41
C TRP A 35 27.79 -13.01 -36.60
N GLY A 36 27.72 -12.16 -37.61
CA GLY A 36 26.88 -12.31 -38.81
C GLY A 36 27.61 -12.90 -40.03
N GLY A 37 28.79 -13.50 -39.86
CA GLY A 37 29.58 -14.03 -40.98
C GLY A 37 30.20 -12.91 -41.81
N GLU A 38 29.86 -12.85 -43.09
CA GLU A 38 30.41 -11.85 -44.04
C GLU A 38 30.05 -10.39 -43.68
N LEU A 39 28.97 -10.20 -42.91
CA LEU A 39 28.51 -8.88 -42.47
C LEU A 39 29.23 -8.36 -41.21
N GLY A 40 30.13 -9.15 -40.62
CA GLY A 40 30.82 -8.80 -39.38
C GLY A 40 29.92 -8.91 -38.15
N TRP A 41 30.21 -8.11 -37.12
CA TRP A 41 29.37 -8.03 -35.92
C TRP A 41 28.06 -7.29 -36.21
N ILE A 42 26.94 -7.84 -35.72
CA ILE A 42 25.60 -7.26 -35.90
C ILE A 42 24.82 -7.25 -34.59
N LEU A 43 23.99 -6.22 -34.40
CA LEU A 43 23.09 -6.11 -33.25
C LEU A 43 21.71 -6.69 -33.58
N ARG A 44 21.34 -7.80 -32.96
CA ARG A 44 20.12 -8.58 -33.28
C ARG A 44 19.19 -8.71 -32.07
N CYS A 45 17.94 -9.03 -32.32
CA CYS A 45 16.98 -9.39 -31.29
C CYS A 45 17.33 -10.76 -30.70
N GLY A 46 17.43 -10.86 -29.36
CA GLY A 46 17.74 -12.12 -28.69
C GLY A 46 16.65 -13.20 -28.78
N ARG A 47 15.46 -12.87 -29.30
CA ARG A 47 14.32 -13.82 -29.43
C ARG A 47 14.06 -14.29 -30.87
N SER A 48 14.26 -13.44 -31.87
CA SER A 48 13.98 -13.79 -33.28
C SER A 48 14.97 -13.10 -34.20
N LEU A 49 15.51 -13.85 -35.16
CA LEU A 49 16.45 -13.35 -36.16
C LEU A 49 15.79 -12.45 -37.20
N GLU A 50 14.49 -12.60 -37.43
CA GLU A 50 13.73 -11.82 -38.42
C GLU A 50 13.42 -10.40 -37.96
N HIS A 51 13.54 -10.13 -36.65
CA HIS A 51 13.25 -8.82 -36.11
C HIS A 51 14.38 -7.84 -36.39
N ASN A 52 14.10 -6.90 -37.29
CA ASN A 52 15.09 -5.92 -37.75
C ASN A 52 14.88 -4.51 -37.17
N THR A 53 14.04 -4.36 -36.15
CA THR A 53 13.78 -3.06 -35.54
C THR A 53 14.44 -2.95 -34.18
N MET A 54 15.14 -1.84 -33.95
CA MET A 54 15.58 -1.45 -32.62
C MET A 54 14.74 -0.28 -32.09
N ARG A 55 14.41 -0.34 -30.80
CA ARG A 55 13.88 0.77 -30.02
C ARG A 55 14.87 1.02 -28.88
N ARG A 56 15.44 2.22 -28.81
CA ARG A 56 16.09 2.63 -27.56
C ARG A 56 15.03 2.56 -26.48
N LEU A 57 15.26 1.76 -25.44
CA LEU A 57 14.65 2.04 -24.15
C LEU A 57 15.01 3.50 -23.91
N SER A 58 14.00 4.38 -23.92
CA SER A 58 14.22 5.82 -23.96
C SER A 58 15.29 6.12 -22.94
N ALA A 59 16.40 6.76 -23.37
CA ALA A 59 17.33 7.37 -22.44
C ALA A 59 16.43 8.05 -21.40
N LYS A 60 16.61 7.69 -20.12
CA LYS A 60 15.74 8.14 -19.01
C LYS A 60 15.28 9.54 -19.37
N SER A 61 13.97 9.73 -19.47
CA SER A 61 13.44 11.00 -19.99
C SER A 61 14.13 12.14 -19.23
N SER A 62 14.33 13.31 -19.86
CA SER A 62 14.97 14.43 -19.16
C SER A 62 14.35 14.67 -17.79
N LYS A 63 13.03 14.45 -17.67
CA LYS A 63 12.25 14.43 -16.42
C LYS A 63 12.67 13.35 -15.42
N GLU A 64 12.94 12.12 -15.85
CA GLU A 64 13.44 11.04 -14.97
C GLU A 64 14.87 11.29 -14.50
N LEU A 65 15.75 11.81 -15.36
CA LEU A 65 17.11 12.21 -14.99
C LEU A 65 17.09 13.38 -14.00
N GLU A 66 16.23 14.36 -14.24
CA GLU A 66 16.04 15.49 -13.33
C GLU A 66 15.43 15.02 -12.01
N GLY A 67 14.45 14.13 -12.04
CA GLY A 67 13.89 13.48 -10.85
C GLY A 67 14.94 12.72 -10.04
N GLU A 68 15.84 11.97 -10.69
CA GLU A 68 16.93 11.28 -10.01
C GLU A 68 17.96 12.24 -9.41
N LYS A 69 18.26 13.36 -10.08
CA LYS A 69 19.15 14.41 -9.54
C LYS A 69 18.53 15.09 -8.33
N VAL A 70 17.23 15.41 -8.40
CA VAL A 70 16.46 15.97 -7.28
C VAL A 70 16.46 14.97 -6.12
N TYR A 71 16.15 13.70 -6.39
CA TYR A 71 16.17 12.63 -5.40
C TYR A 71 17.54 12.49 -4.74
N ARG A 72 18.65 12.46 -5.49
CA ARG A 72 20.00 12.37 -4.92
C ARG A 72 20.36 13.61 -4.09
N ARG A 73 19.94 14.80 -4.52
CA ARG A 73 20.21 16.05 -3.80
C ARG A 73 19.41 16.15 -2.51
N MET A 74 18.19 15.61 -2.51
CA MET A 74 17.29 15.63 -1.36
C MET A 74 17.44 14.40 -0.46
N LYS A 75 18.12 13.33 -0.89
CA LYS A 75 18.40 12.20 -0.02
C LYS A 75 19.34 12.65 1.10
N MET A 76 18.83 12.69 2.32
CA MET A 76 19.60 12.98 3.53
C MET A 76 19.78 11.72 4.37
N GLN A 77 20.86 11.64 5.13
CA GLN A 77 21.08 10.59 6.12
C GLN A 77 20.08 10.76 7.28
N GLY A 78 19.68 9.67 7.96
CA GLY A 78 18.73 9.75 9.07
C GLY A 78 19.18 10.66 10.21
N THR A 79 20.48 10.73 10.46
CA THR A 79 21.10 11.61 11.46
C THR A 79 21.00 13.09 11.07
N GLU A 80 21.08 13.41 9.78
CA GLU A 80 20.91 14.78 9.32
C GLU A 80 19.45 15.23 9.46
N LEU A 81 18.48 14.34 9.20
CA LEU A 81 17.05 14.62 9.36
C LEU A 81 16.68 14.95 10.81
N THR A 82 17.34 14.34 11.80
CA THR A 82 17.09 14.64 13.22
C THR A 82 17.54 16.05 13.64
N THR A 83 18.42 16.69 12.86
CA THR A 83 18.89 18.07 13.14
C THR A 83 18.03 19.15 12.49
N ILE A 84 17.12 18.78 11.60
CA ILE A 84 16.24 19.71 10.89
C ILE A 84 15.12 20.16 11.84
N SER A 85 14.81 21.45 11.87
CA SER A 85 13.66 21.95 12.62
C SER A 85 12.34 21.42 12.01
N PRO A 86 11.30 21.15 12.82
CA PRO A 86 10.00 20.71 12.30
C PRO A 86 9.40 21.68 11.26
N GLU A 87 9.66 22.98 11.40
CA GLU A 87 9.24 24.03 10.45
C GLU A 87 9.92 23.87 9.09
N LYS A 88 11.24 23.61 9.09
CA LYS A 88 12.01 23.39 7.86
C LYS A 88 11.59 22.07 7.18
N MET A 89 11.32 21.02 7.96
CA MET A 89 10.74 19.77 7.45
C MET A 89 9.38 20.00 6.78
N LEU A 90 8.54 20.83 7.40
CA LEU A 90 7.22 21.19 6.88
C LEU A 90 7.29 22.06 5.61
N ALA A 91 8.24 22.98 5.54
CA ALA A 91 8.39 23.88 4.39
C ALA A 91 9.07 23.21 3.19
N GLU A 92 10.14 22.44 3.40
CA GLU A 92 10.99 21.94 2.31
C GLU A 92 10.64 20.52 1.86
N ARG A 93 10.18 19.65 2.78
CA ARG A 93 10.01 18.21 2.51
C ARG A 93 8.56 17.79 2.35
N MET A 94 7.66 18.28 3.20
CA MET A 94 6.23 17.92 3.14
C MET A 94 5.57 18.22 1.79
N PRO A 95 5.86 19.33 1.08
CA PRO A 95 5.23 19.60 -0.22
C PRO A 95 5.69 18.63 -1.32
N ALA A 96 6.90 18.08 -1.19
CA ALA A 96 7.46 17.11 -2.13
C ALA A 96 7.00 15.66 -1.83
N ALA A 97 6.54 15.40 -0.61
CA ALA A 97 6.03 14.10 -0.20
C ALA A 97 4.65 13.82 -0.80
N MET A 98 4.40 12.58 -1.20
CA MET A 98 3.13 12.15 -1.79
C MET A 98 2.07 11.90 -0.71
N PHE A 99 1.58 12.96 -0.09
CA PHE A 99 0.44 12.88 0.84
C PHE A 99 -0.91 13.00 0.13
N PRO A 100 -1.98 12.40 0.70
CA PRO A 100 -3.34 12.74 0.30
C PRO A 100 -3.56 14.25 0.34
N GLN A 101 -4.12 14.81 -0.74
CA GLN A 101 -4.37 16.25 -0.86
C GLN A 101 -5.26 16.79 0.28
N SER A 102 -6.09 15.92 0.87
CA SER A 102 -7.02 16.24 1.95
C SER A 102 -6.41 16.31 3.36
N MET A 103 -5.08 16.22 3.50
CA MET A 103 -4.44 16.24 4.81
C MET A 103 -4.41 17.64 5.43
N SER A 104 -4.91 17.76 6.68
CA SER A 104 -4.94 19.04 7.40
C SER A 104 -3.52 19.52 7.74
N MET A 105 -3.36 20.83 7.93
CA MET A 105 -2.07 21.42 8.30
C MET A 105 -1.55 20.89 9.65
N GLU A 106 -2.46 20.63 10.60
CA GLU A 106 -2.13 20.02 11.89
C GLU A 106 -1.58 18.60 11.74
N GLN A 107 -2.20 17.79 10.86
CA GLN A 107 -1.70 16.44 10.54
C GLN A 107 -0.31 16.50 9.90
N ARG A 108 -0.07 17.44 8.99
CA ARG A 108 1.26 17.65 8.39
C ARG A 108 2.31 18.05 9.42
N LEU A 109 1.96 18.96 10.33
CA LEU A 109 2.85 19.35 11.44
C LEU A 109 3.14 18.16 12.36
N PHE A 110 2.15 17.34 12.66
CA PHE A 110 2.31 16.15 13.47
C PHE A 110 3.25 15.12 12.82
N ILE A 111 3.06 14.85 11.52
CA ILE A 111 3.97 14.01 10.74
C ILE A 111 5.38 14.60 10.72
N ALA A 112 5.52 15.90 10.51
CA ALA A 112 6.83 16.57 10.49
C ALA A 112 7.55 16.42 11.83
N LYS A 113 6.84 16.56 12.95
CA LYS A 113 7.39 16.32 14.30
C LYS A 113 7.88 14.87 14.45
N ILE A 114 7.07 13.88 14.04
CA ILE A 114 7.46 12.47 14.10
C ILE A 114 8.66 12.19 13.18
N ALA A 115 8.64 12.73 11.97
CA ALA A 115 9.72 12.60 11.00
C ALA A 115 11.05 13.08 11.57
N VAL A 116 11.06 14.27 12.19
CA VAL A 116 12.26 14.81 12.86
C VAL A 116 12.66 13.96 14.05
N SER A 117 11.72 13.61 14.95
CA SER A 117 12.04 12.85 16.18
C SER A 117 12.67 11.48 15.92
N TYR A 118 12.24 10.79 14.86
CA TYR A 118 12.73 9.46 14.51
C TYR A 118 13.70 9.45 13.33
N GLY A 119 14.03 10.62 12.76
CA GLY A 119 14.86 10.76 11.57
C GLY A 119 14.30 10.03 10.35
N LEU A 120 12.97 10.05 10.16
CA LEU A 120 12.26 9.48 9.02
C LEU A 120 12.09 10.53 7.93
N ASP A 121 12.08 10.12 6.66
CA ASP A 121 11.91 11.01 5.51
C ASP A 121 10.56 10.78 4.83
N PRO A 122 9.60 11.70 4.99
CA PRO A 122 8.29 11.53 4.39
C PRO A 122 8.30 11.67 2.86
N MET A 123 9.31 12.35 2.29
CA MET A 123 9.49 12.42 0.84
C MET A 123 9.84 11.03 0.25
N MET A 124 10.45 10.17 1.05
CA MET A 124 10.86 8.82 0.68
C MET A 124 9.76 7.78 0.93
N ASN A 125 8.52 8.21 1.20
CA ASN A 125 7.40 7.36 1.61
C ASN A 125 7.73 6.49 2.85
N GLU A 126 8.53 7.02 3.77
CA GLU A 126 8.86 6.33 5.02
C GLU A 126 7.81 6.49 6.10
N LEU A 127 7.04 7.56 6.01
CA LEU A 127 5.99 7.91 6.94
C LEU A 127 4.76 8.34 6.13
N THR A 128 3.62 7.71 6.41
CA THR A 128 2.33 8.07 5.81
C THR A 128 1.26 8.11 6.90
N VAL A 129 0.09 8.67 6.62
CA VAL A 129 -1.03 8.68 7.58
C VAL A 129 -2.12 7.74 7.10
N TYR A 130 -2.50 6.82 7.98
CA TYR A 130 -3.59 5.89 7.74
C TYR A 130 -4.58 5.98 8.91
N GLN A 131 -5.85 6.25 8.63
CA GLN A 131 -6.91 6.42 9.64
C GLN A 131 -6.56 7.43 10.76
N GLY A 132 -5.87 8.51 10.40
CA GLY A 132 -5.45 9.55 11.36
C GLY A 132 -4.22 9.20 12.20
N GLN A 133 -3.67 8.00 12.06
CA GLN A 133 -2.45 7.57 12.74
C GLN A 133 -1.24 7.58 11.81
N PRO A 134 -0.04 7.93 12.33
CA PRO A 134 1.19 7.93 11.58
C PRO A 134 1.68 6.49 11.41
N PHE A 135 1.99 6.11 10.19
CA PHE A 135 2.43 4.76 9.84
C PHE A 135 3.83 4.77 9.24
N VAL A 136 4.72 3.95 9.82
CA VAL A 136 6.10 3.77 9.36
C VAL A 136 6.20 2.63 8.35
N SER A 137 6.59 2.95 7.11
CA SER A 137 6.69 1.95 6.05
C SER A 137 7.79 0.91 6.30
N LEU A 138 7.67 -0.25 5.66
CA LEU A 138 8.67 -1.32 5.75
C LEU A 138 10.06 -0.82 5.29
N ALA A 139 10.12 0.00 4.24
CA ALA A 139 11.37 0.58 3.74
C ALA A 139 12.04 1.45 4.81
N ALA A 140 11.26 2.22 5.56
CA ALA A 140 11.75 3.03 6.66
C ALA A 140 12.35 2.18 7.79
N ARG A 141 11.67 1.09 8.17
CA ARG A 141 12.17 0.15 9.19
C ARG A 141 13.46 -0.51 8.76
N LEU A 142 13.55 -0.96 7.51
CA LEU A 142 14.77 -1.54 6.94
C LEU A 142 15.92 -0.53 6.93
N ARG A 143 15.68 0.70 6.45
CA ARG A 143 16.71 1.75 6.47
C ARG A 143 17.17 2.02 7.91
N LYS A 144 16.24 2.18 8.85
CA LYS A 144 16.57 2.42 10.26
C LYS A 144 17.37 1.26 10.87
N ALA A 145 17.04 0.02 10.54
CA ALA A 145 17.82 -1.14 10.94
C ALA A 145 19.24 -1.11 10.33
N GLN A 146 19.37 -0.73 9.06
CA GLN A 146 20.68 -0.57 8.40
C GLN A 146 21.53 0.54 9.02
N GLU A 147 20.93 1.67 9.43
CA GLU A 147 21.62 2.78 10.11
C GLU A 147 22.26 2.36 11.45
N THR A 148 21.76 1.30 12.08
CA THR A 148 22.38 0.76 13.29
C THR A 148 23.64 -0.06 13.02
N GLU A 149 23.89 -0.45 11.76
CA GLU A 149 24.92 -1.41 11.34
C GLU A 149 24.84 -2.80 12.01
N GLN A 150 23.75 -3.06 12.76
CA GLN A 150 23.50 -4.31 13.47
C GLN A 150 22.62 -5.27 12.68
N LEU A 151 21.98 -4.83 11.59
CA LEU A 151 21.25 -5.74 10.70
C LEU A 151 22.25 -6.62 9.95
N ASP A 152 22.10 -7.94 10.11
CA ASP A 152 22.97 -8.93 9.47
C ASP A 152 22.30 -9.50 8.21
N GLY A 153 20.99 -9.76 8.27
CA GLY A 153 20.23 -10.28 7.16
C GLY A 153 18.74 -10.42 7.47
N VAL A 154 17.95 -10.67 6.43
CA VAL A 154 16.54 -11.02 6.53
C VAL A 154 16.31 -12.21 5.60
N ASP A 155 15.97 -13.36 6.18
CA ASP A 155 15.56 -14.54 5.45
C ASP A 155 14.04 -14.68 5.51
N MET A 156 13.45 -15.24 4.46
CA MET A 156 12.01 -15.39 4.36
C MET A 156 11.64 -16.70 3.68
N ARG A 157 10.56 -17.30 4.14
CA ARG A 157 9.97 -18.49 3.51
C ARG A 157 8.46 -18.54 3.66
N PRO A 158 7.74 -19.16 2.72
CA PRO A 158 6.35 -19.54 2.96
C PRO A 158 6.28 -20.53 4.13
N ALA A 159 5.22 -20.45 4.92
CA ALA A 159 4.97 -21.41 5.98
C ALA A 159 4.57 -22.77 5.41
N THR A 160 5.02 -23.83 6.07
CA THR A 160 4.66 -25.21 5.78
C THR A 160 3.17 -25.46 6.05
N THR A 161 2.63 -26.54 5.49
CA THR A 161 1.24 -26.94 5.74
C THR A 161 0.96 -27.19 7.22
N GLU A 162 1.89 -27.82 7.94
CA GLU A 162 1.79 -28.08 9.38
C GLU A 162 1.74 -26.77 10.18
N GLU A 163 2.58 -25.79 9.86
CA GLU A 163 2.58 -24.47 10.51
C GLU A 163 1.27 -23.70 10.26
N LYS A 164 0.68 -23.84 9.07
CA LYS A 164 -0.62 -23.24 8.74
C LYS A 164 -1.74 -23.90 9.53
N THR A 165 -1.81 -25.23 9.56
CA THR A 165 -2.80 -25.98 10.31
C THR A 165 -2.69 -25.72 11.82
N GLY A 166 -1.48 -25.70 12.36
CA GLY A 166 -1.23 -25.40 13.77
C GLY A 166 -1.63 -23.98 14.20
N ARG A 167 -1.76 -23.05 13.26
CA ARG A 167 -2.26 -21.67 13.49
C ARG A 167 -3.73 -21.49 13.13
N GLY A 168 -4.44 -22.56 12.76
CA GLY A 168 -5.86 -22.52 12.40
C GLY A 168 -6.14 -21.71 11.13
N LEU A 169 -5.21 -21.71 10.17
CA LEU A 169 -5.42 -21.05 8.88
C LEU A 169 -6.08 -21.99 7.88
N GLU A 170 -7.00 -21.45 7.08
CA GLU A 170 -7.78 -22.21 6.11
C GLU A 170 -7.08 -22.33 4.75
N ALA A 171 -7.60 -23.22 3.89
CA ALA A 171 -7.15 -23.31 2.51
C ALA A 171 -7.46 -22.01 1.75
N GLY A 172 -6.40 -21.35 1.26
CA GLY A 172 -6.49 -20.04 0.60
C GLY A 172 -5.89 -18.89 1.42
N ASP A 173 -5.56 -19.13 2.69
CA ASP A 173 -4.80 -18.18 3.50
C ASP A 173 -3.30 -18.21 3.17
N TYR A 174 -2.69 -17.03 3.19
CA TYR A 174 -1.24 -16.85 2.99
C TYR A 174 -0.58 -16.62 4.35
N LEU A 175 0.47 -17.42 4.62
CA LEU A 175 1.29 -17.31 5.82
C LEU A 175 2.76 -17.35 5.41
N PHE A 176 3.50 -16.35 5.84
CA PHE A 176 4.95 -16.25 5.65
C PHE A 176 5.64 -16.06 7.00
N MET A 177 6.85 -16.62 7.07
CA MET A 177 7.76 -16.45 8.19
C MET A 177 9.00 -15.69 7.69
N ALA A 178 9.40 -14.67 8.45
CA ALA A 178 10.63 -13.93 8.24
C ALA A 178 11.55 -14.09 9.45
N GLU A 179 12.82 -14.39 9.20
CA GLU A 179 13.89 -14.48 10.19
C GLU A 179 14.79 -13.26 10.04
N VAL A 180 14.78 -12.37 11.04
CA VAL A 180 15.61 -11.17 11.04
C VAL A 180 16.83 -11.41 11.92
N TRP A 181 18.01 -11.37 11.31
CA TRP A 181 19.29 -11.58 11.98
C TRP A 181 19.89 -10.25 12.41
N ARG A 182 20.27 -10.17 13.69
CA ARG A 182 20.92 -9.00 14.29
C ARG A 182 22.28 -9.42 14.85
N LYS A 183 23.35 -8.70 14.49
CA LYS A 183 24.72 -8.96 14.94
C LYS A 183 24.77 -9.06 16.47
N GLY A 184 25.43 -10.11 16.96
CA GLY A 184 25.55 -10.42 18.38
C GLY A 184 24.36 -11.16 18.99
N SER A 185 23.29 -11.43 18.23
CA SER A 185 22.17 -12.27 18.69
C SER A 185 22.45 -13.73 18.36
N SER A 186 22.14 -14.65 19.28
CA SER A 186 22.34 -16.10 19.08
C SER A 186 21.22 -16.75 18.27
N ARG A 187 20.07 -16.09 18.13
CA ARG A 187 18.88 -16.57 17.41
C ARG A 187 18.26 -15.44 16.59
N PRO A 188 17.62 -15.75 15.46
CA PRO A 188 16.91 -14.74 14.67
C PRO A 188 15.62 -14.31 15.37
N PHE A 189 15.18 -13.09 15.08
CA PHE A 189 13.87 -12.58 15.49
C PHE A 189 12.83 -13.00 14.46
N MET A 190 11.88 -13.84 14.87
CA MET A 190 10.87 -14.40 13.97
C MET A 190 9.64 -13.50 13.85
N GLY A 191 9.32 -13.08 12.63
CA GLY A 191 8.09 -12.37 12.29
C GLY A 191 7.15 -13.22 11.45
N TRP A 192 5.85 -13.20 11.78
CA TRP A 192 4.81 -13.94 11.05
C TRP A 192 3.80 -13.02 10.38
N GLY A 193 3.70 -13.12 9.06
CA GLY A 193 2.79 -12.33 8.25
C GLY A 193 1.66 -13.18 7.71
N THR A 194 0.42 -12.77 7.97
CA THR A 194 -0.80 -13.45 7.51
C THR A 194 -1.61 -12.54 6.61
N VAL A 195 -2.20 -13.13 5.57
CA VAL A 195 -3.30 -12.54 4.80
C VAL A 195 -4.40 -13.59 4.70
N LYS A 196 -5.55 -13.30 5.32
CA LYS A 196 -6.69 -14.22 5.32
C LYS A 196 -7.51 -14.06 4.04
N LYS A 197 -8.08 -15.15 3.53
CA LYS A 197 -9.00 -15.14 2.38
C LYS A 197 -10.18 -14.20 2.63
N ALA A 198 -10.75 -14.22 3.84
CA ALA A 198 -11.81 -13.32 4.25
C ALA A 198 -11.42 -11.82 4.16
N GLU A 199 -10.14 -11.49 4.35
CA GLU A 199 -9.62 -10.12 4.19
C GLU A 199 -9.61 -9.71 2.71
N ILE A 200 -9.17 -10.63 1.84
CA ILE A 200 -9.16 -10.45 0.39
C ILE A 200 -10.59 -10.28 -0.13
N ASP A 201 -11.51 -11.15 0.28
CA ASP A 201 -12.92 -11.11 -0.14
C ASP A 201 -13.60 -9.82 0.30
N ARG A 202 -13.32 -9.34 1.52
CA ARG A 202 -13.80 -8.05 2.02
C ARG A 202 -13.26 -6.88 1.20
N ALA A 203 -11.97 -6.91 0.84
CA ALA A 203 -11.36 -5.88 0.02
C ALA A 203 -11.95 -5.85 -1.40
N VAL A 204 -12.21 -7.02 -1.99
CA VAL A 204 -12.89 -7.15 -3.28
C VAL A 204 -14.33 -6.61 -3.22
N GLY A 205 -15.09 -6.97 -2.17
CA GLY A 205 -16.44 -6.47 -1.94
C GLY A 205 -16.49 -4.95 -1.82
N ASN A 206 -15.58 -4.36 -1.04
CA ASN A 206 -15.44 -2.92 -0.87
C ASN A 206 -15.03 -2.19 -2.15
N ALA A 207 -14.17 -2.77 -2.99
CA ALA A 207 -13.81 -2.18 -4.27
C ALA A 207 -15.02 -2.16 -5.23
N ARG A 208 -15.76 -3.27 -5.30
CA ARG A 208 -16.95 -3.42 -6.14
C ARG A 208 -18.08 -2.49 -5.73
N SER A 209 -18.35 -2.34 -4.43
CA SER A 209 -19.38 -1.40 -3.95
C SER A 209 -19.08 0.05 -4.29
N ASN A 210 -17.80 0.40 -4.43
CA ASN A 210 -17.34 1.74 -4.84
C ASN A 210 -17.13 1.87 -6.36
N ASN A 211 -17.54 0.89 -7.16
CA ASN A 211 -17.36 0.84 -8.61
C ASN A 211 -15.88 1.02 -9.04
N ARG A 212 -14.95 0.42 -8.28
CA ARG A 212 -13.51 0.38 -8.56
C ARG A 212 -13.06 -1.03 -8.89
N ASP A 213 -12.05 -1.16 -9.75
CA ASP A 213 -11.44 -2.44 -10.08
C ASP A 213 -10.66 -3.01 -8.87
N PRO A 214 -11.05 -4.15 -8.28
CA PRO A 214 -10.37 -4.70 -7.11
C PRO A 214 -8.87 -4.98 -7.32
N PHE A 215 -8.41 -5.20 -8.56
CA PHE A 215 -7.00 -5.49 -8.84
C PHE A 215 -6.05 -4.29 -8.63
N PHE A 216 -6.57 -3.09 -8.39
CA PHE A 216 -5.74 -1.95 -7.98
C PHE A 216 -5.18 -2.12 -6.55
N LEU A 217 -5.85 -2.90 -5.70
CA LEU A 217 -5.47 -3.11 -4.31
C LEU A 217 -4.30 -4.10 -4.23
N PRO A 218 -3.16 -3.74 -3.63
CA PRO A 218 -2.03 -4.66 -3.47
C PRO A 218 -2.40 -5.98 -2.80
N LEU A 219 -3.35 -5.93 -1.85
CA LEU A 219 -3.88 -7.08 -1.14
C LEU A 219 -4.55 -8.11 -2.07
N VAL A 220 -5.24 -7.64 -3.11
CA VAL A 220 -5.93 -8.52 -4.08
C VAL A 220 -4.99 -8.94 -5.21
N LYS A 221 -4.14 -8.01 -5.66
CA LYS A 221 -3.20 -8.25 -6.76
C LYS A 221 -2.14 -9.30 -6.42
N ASP A 222 -1.56 -9.21 -5.22
CA ASP A 222 -0.48 -10.09 -4.76
C ASP A 222 -0.55 -10.28 -3.24
N PRO A 223 -1.47 -11.14 -2.75
CA PRO A 223 -1.63 -11.41 -1.32
C PRO A 223 -0.39 -12.06 -0.70
N ALA A 224 0.39 -12.82 -1.48
CA ALA A 224 1.64 -13.42 -1.02
C ALA A 224 2.67 -12.35 -0.68
N SER A 225 2.93 -11.41 -1.59
CA SER A 225 3.84 -10.27 -1.32
C SER A 225 3.37 -9.42 -0.13
N MET A 226 2.06 -9.29 0.08
CA MET A 226 1.55 -8.62 1.28
C MET A 226 1.87 -9.41 2.55
N ALA A 227 1.61 -10.72 2.59
CA ALA A 227 1.95 -11.56 3.74
C ALA A 227 3.47 -11.54 4.04
N GLU A 228 4.32 -11.58 3.02
CA GLU A 228 5.77 -11.42 3.14
C GLU A 228 6.17 -10.11 3.81
N LYS A 229 5.65 -8.97 3.32
CA LYS A 229 5.94 -7.65 3.89
C LYS A 229 5.52 -7.56 5.36
N ARG A 230 4.35 -8.12 5.71
CA ARG A 230 3.88 -8.18 7.09
C ARG A 230 4.81 -9.01 7.98
N ALA A 231 5.32 -10.13 7.47
CA ALA A 231 6.26 -10.99 8.20
C ALA A 231 7.56 -10.23 8.51
N ILE A 232 8.15 -9.58 7.50
CA ILE A 232 9.39 -8.80 7.65
C ILE A 232 9.17 -7.63 8.61
N ALA A 233 8.07 -6.89 8.49
CA ALA A 233 7.78 -5.76 9.36
C ALA A 233 7.69 -6.16 10.84
N LYS A 234 7.03 -7.29 11.14
CA LYS A 234 6.96 -7.83 12.51
C LYS A 234 8.31 -8.32 13.01
N GLY A 235 9.10 -9.02 12.19
CA GLY A 235 10.46 -9.46 12.55
C GLY A 235 11.37 -8.28 12.86
N LEU A 236 11.33 -7.23 12.02
CA LEU A 236 12.09 -6.00 12.25
C LEU A 236 11.63 -5.25 13.51
N LYS A 237 10.32 -5.23 13.81
CA LYS A 237 9.78 -4.61 15.03
C LYS A 237 10.31 -5.29 16.31
N LEU A 238 10.50 -6.61 16.27
CA LEU A 238 11.08 -7.37 17.38
C LEU A 238 12.60 -7.17 17.49
N ALA A 239 13.32 -7.13 16.36
CA ALA A 239 14.77 -6.98 16.34
C ALA A 239 15.25 -5.54 16.63
N PHE A 240 14.52 -4.55 16.11
CA PHE A 240 14.83 -3.12 16.15
C PHE A 240 13.63 -2.34 16.68
N HIS A 241 13.71 -1.95 17.95
CA HIS A 241 12.61 -1.23 18.59
C HIS A 241 12.47 0.19 18.03
N LEU A 242 11.38 0.43 17.30
CA LEU A 242 10.93 1.76 16.89
C LEU A 242 9.53 1.96 17.49
N PRO A 243 9.34 2.87 18.46
CA PRO A 243 8.09 3.05 19.21
C PRO A 243 7.04 3.82 18.39
N LEU A 244 6.76 3.32 17.20
CA LEU A 244 5.71 3.80 16.31
C LEU A 244 4.91 2.62 15.77
N PRO A 245 3.58 2.78 15.59
CA PRO A 245 2.74 1.73 15.05
C PRO A 245 3.14 1.38 13.61
N SER A 246 2.93 0.12 13.24
CA SER A 246 3.11 -0.44 11.90
C SER A 246 1.76 -0.69 11.22
N VAL A 247 1.73 -0.96 9.91
CA VAL A 247 0.50 -1.08 9.10
C VAL A 247 -0.19 -2.36 9.48
N GLU A 248 0.63 -3.34 9.85
CA GLU A 248 0.27 -4.62 10.39
C GLU A 248 -0.49 -4.51 11.71
N ASP A 249 -0.27 -3.43 12.48
CA ASP A 249 -0.97 -3.20 13.75
C ASP A 249 -2.38 -2.62 13.52
N ILE A 250 -2.67 -2.07 12.33
CA ILE A 250 -3.93 -1.39 12.04
C ILE A 250 -4.87 -2.34 11.27
N GLY A 251 -5.85 -2.88 11.98
CA GLY A 251 -6.91 -3.73 11.40
C GLY A 251 -6.81 -5.22 11.73
N GLY A 252 -5.77 -5.63 12.47
CA GLY A 252 -5.81 -6.88 13.20
C GLY A 252 -6.67 -6.72 14.44
N GLU A 253 -7.83 -7.39 14.49
CA GLU A 253 -8.47 -7.72 15.76
C GLU A 253 -7.57 -8.73 16.47
N ASP A 254 -6.42 -8.29 17.00
CA ASP A 254 -5.59 -9.15 17.85
C ASP A 254 -6.10 -8.97 19.29
N PRO A 255 -6.86 -9.92 19.87
CA PRO A 255 -7.58 -9.70 21.13
C PRO A 255 -6.66 -9.70 22.36
N LEU A 256 -5.33 -9.76 22.18
CA LEU A 256 -4.39 -10.06 23.25
C LEU A 256 -3.05 -9.33 23.04
N MET A 257 -3.06 -8.00 23.09
CA MET A 257 -1.88 -7.31 23.61
C MET A 257 -2.04 -7.26 25.12
N PRO A 258 -1.25 -8.00 25.92
CA PRO A 258 -1.22 -7.79 27.35
C PRO A 258 -0.82 -6.34 27.59
N ASP A 259 -1.57 -5.71 28.49
CA ASP A 259 -1.40 -4.34 28.96
C ASP A 259 0.09 -3.97 28.99
N SER A 260 0.46 -3.00 28.16
CA SER A 260 1.83 -2.51 28.04
C SER A 260 2.23 -1.88 29.36
N SER A 261 2.67 -2.75 30.28
CA SER A 261 3.27 -2.38 31.54
C SER A 261 4.44 -1.45 31.23
N PRO A 262 4.58 -0.33 31.99
CA PRO A 262 5.61 0.66 31.72
C PRO A 262 6.97 -0.03 31.70
N VAL A 263 7.67 0.09 30.57
CA VAL A 263 9.05 -0.38 30.42
C VAL A 263 9.86 0.32 31.50
N PRO A 264 10.52 -0.41 32.43
CA PRO A 264 11.36 0.22 33.43
C PRO A 264 12.45 1.04 32.73
N PRO A 265 12.82 2.21 33.26
CA PRO A 265 13.82 3.07 32.66
C PRO A 265 15.12 2.28 32.45
N ALA A 266 15.71 2.45 31.27
CA ALA A 266 16.94 1.77 30.87
C ALA A 266 18.00 1.91 31.97
N VAL A 267 18.31 0.79 32.63
CA VAL A 267 19.40 0.73 33.60
C VAL A 267 20.70 0.98 32.85
N PRO A 268 21.53 1.95 33.27
CA PRO A 268 22.83 2.17 32.64
C PRO A 268 23.68 0.91 32.79
N VAL A 269 24.06 0.34 31.65
CA VAL A 269 24.94 -0.84 31.59
C VAL A 269 26.35 -0.40 32.02
N SER A 270 26.64 -0.53 33.30
CA SER A 270 28.00 -0.46 33.82
C SER A 270 28.80 -1.64 33.26
N ARG A 271 29.75 -1.34 32.37
CA ARG A 271 30.77 -2.29 31.91
C ARG A 271 31.59 -2.77 33.11
N ALA A 272 31.33 -3.99 33.58
CA ALA A 272 32.23 -4.74 34.43
C ALA A 272 32.69 -6.00 33.66
N ASN A 273 33.99 -6.04 33.38
CA ASN A 273 34.71 -7.22 32.93
C ASN A 273 34.64 -8.30 34.03
N THR A 274 34.11 -9.48 33.70
CA THR A 274 34.48 -10.72 34.41
C THR A 274 34.32 -11.95 33.51
N HIS A 275 35.27 -12.87 33.71
CA HIS A 275 35.53 -14.13 33.03
C HIS A 275 34.34 -15.06 32.76
N PRO A 276 34.44 -15.95 31.75
CA PRO A 276 33.46 -16.99 31.49
C PRO A 276 33.66 -18.18 32.45
N GLN A 277 32.66 -18.48 33.28
CA GLN A 277 32.51 -19.79 33.89
C GLN A 277 31.56 -20.65 33.06
N SER A 278 32.03 -21.86 32.75
CA SER A 278 31.35 -22.93 32.02
C SER A 278 30.10 -23.43 32.75
N ILE A 279 28.98 -23.53 32.03
CA ILE A 279 27.77 -24.21 32.51
C ILE A 279 27.74 -25.62 31.92
N PRO A 280 27.54 -26.68 32.73
CA PRO A 280 27.40 -28.04 32.22
C PRO A 280 26.03 -28.30 31.60
N SER A 281 26.09 -29.01 30.47
CA SER A 281 25.01 -29.63 29.71
C SER A 281 24.22 -30.62 30.57
N ASN A 282 22.89 -30.50 30.57
CA ASN A 282 22.01 -31.59 30.97
C ASN A 282 20.77 -31.66 30.06
N THR A 283 20.52 -32.87 29.56
CA THR A 283 19.39 -33.34 28.74
C THR A 283 19.18 -34.81 29.11
N PRO A 284 18.06 -35.48 28.79
CA PRO A 284 16.63 -35.26 29.03
C PRO A 284 16.07 -36.39 29.97
N PRO A 285 14.75 -36.74 30.05
CA PRO A 285 14.07 -37.52 29.00
C PRO A 285 12.56 -37.25 28.79
N ALA A 286 12.06 -37.93 27.76
CA ALA A 286 10.72 -37.95 27.19
C ALA A 286 9.58 -38.26 28.17
N CYS A 287 8.38 -37.80 27.80
CA CYS A 287 7.12 -38.34 28.30
C CYS A 287 6.14 -38.52 27.14
N SER A 288 5.40 -39.61 27.22
CA SER A 288 4.70 -40.29 26.14
C SER A 288 3.22 -40.45 26.50
N VAL A 289 2.35 -40.31 25.48
CA VAL A 289 1.20 -41.21 25.17
C VAL A 289 -0.21 -40.87 25.74
N ILE A 290 -1.24 -41.17 24.90
CA ILE A 290 -2.73 -41.30 25.05
C ILE A 290 -3.52 -39.96 25.16
N ILE A 291 -4.62 -39.64 24.45
CA ILE A 291 -5.90 -40.37 24.24
C ILE A 291 -6.69 -39.95 22.98
N ASP A 292 -7.31 -40.98 22.40
CA ASP A 292 -8.38 -41.13 21.40
C ASP A 292 -9.79 -40.77 21.94
N GLN A 293 -10.64 -40.06 21.17
CA GLN A 293 -12.04 -40.43 20.87
C GLN A 293 -12.85 -39.33 20.14
N SER A 294 -13.68 -39.82 19.24
CA SER A 294 -14.61 -39.22 18.26
C SER A 294 -15.97 -38.77 18.90
N PRO A 295 -17.10 -38.59 18.16
CA PRO A 295 -17.51 -37.55 17.21
C PRO A 295 -18.81 -36.81 17.64
N ALA A 296 -19.23 -35.76 16.93
CA ALA A 296 -20.66 -35.40 16.81
C ALA A 296 -20.93 -34.51 15.57
N GLU A 297 -21.67 -35.06 14.62
CA GLU A 297 -22.33 -34.37 13.52
C GLU A 297 -23.53 -33.56 14.04
N GLY A 298 -23.69 -32.33 13.56
CA GLY A 298 -24.83 -31.47 13.87
C GLY A 298 -25.32 -30.75 12.62
N MET A 299 -26.41 -31.27 12.04
CA MET A 299 -27.18 -30.67 10.95
C MET A 299 -27.82 -29.35 11.40
N VAL A 300 -27.71 -28.29 10.59
CA VAL A 300 -28.48 -27.05 10.75
C VAL A 300 -29.30 -26.80 9.48
N GLN A 301 -30.62 -26.69 9.67
CA GLN A 301 -31.62 -26.37 8.65
C GLN A 301 -31.61 -24.86 8.29
N PRO A 302 -32.11 -24.46 7.11
CA PRO A 302 -32.18 -23.07 6.68
C PRO A 302 -33.45 -22.38 7.19
N SER A 303 -33.30 -21.21 7.82
CA SER A 303 -34.41 -20.36 8.26
C SER A 303 -34.96 -19.49 7.12
N GLU A 304 -36.27 -19.53 6.99
CA GLU A 304 -37.09 -18.78 6.05
C GLU A 304 -37.01 -17.25 6.26
N ASN A 305 -37.04 -16.52 5.14
CA ASN A 305 -36.93 -15.06 5.06
C ASN A 305 -38.36 -14.47 4.98
N PRO A 306 -38.81 -13.62 5.92
CA PRO A 306 -40.18 -13.11 5.90
C PRO A 306 -40.34 -11.98 4.88
N GLU A 307 -41.36 -12.18 4.05
CA GLU A 307 -41.93 -11.30 3.03
C GLU A 307 -42.30 -9.92 3.61
N ARG A 308 -41.63 -8.87 3.13
CA ARG A 308 -41.85 -7.47 3.55
C ARG A 308 -43.07 -6.91 2.84
N ALA A 309 -44.14 -6.71 3.60
CA ALA A 309 -45.33 -5.98 3.18
C ALA A 309 -45.00 -4.52 2.80
N ALA A 310 -45.47 -4.10 1.62
CA ALA A 310 -45.29 -2.76 1.07
C ALA A 310 -46.15 -1.72 1.83
N THR A 311 -45.52 -0.94 2.69
CA THR A 311 -46.11 0.23 3.33
C THR A 311 -46.28 1.35 2.29
N ARG A 312 -47.51 1.89 2.17
CA ARG A 312 -47.80 3.06 1.33
C ARG A 312 -47.00 4.29 1.82
N PRO A 313 -46.39 5.07 0.91
CA PRO A 313 -45.58 6.23 1.28
C PRO A 313 -46.44 7.32 1.91
N SER A 314 -46.11 7.73 3.13
CA SER A 314 -46.62 8.94 3.76
C SER A 314 -46.14 10.17 2.99
N ALA A 315 -46.98 11.21 2.91
CA ALA A 315 -46.67 12.45 2.23
C ALA A 315 -45.34 13.02 2.75
N LYS A 316 -44.35 13.18 1.85
CA LYS A 316 -43.02 13.65 2.20
C LYS A 316 -43.09 15.07 2.77
N PRO A 317 -42.37 15.37 3.87
CA PRO A 317 -42.36 16.71 4.45
C PRO A 317 -41.73 17.72 3.49
N THR A 318 -42.43 18.83 3.25
CA THR A 318 -41.93 19.96 2.45
C THR A 318 -40.68 20.55 3.11
N ARG A 319 -39.53 20.48 2.42
CA ARG A 319 -38.28 21.08 2.88
C ARG A 319 -38.24 22.58 2.66
N ASP A 320 -37.59 23.29 3.58
CA ASP A 320 -37.24 24.69 3.43
C ASP A 320 -35.95 24.84 2.61
N PRO A 321 -35.99 25.46 1.41
CA PRO A 321 -34.82 25.63 0.55
C PRO A 321 -33.72 26.50 1.18
N ALA A 322 -34.03 27.35 2.16
CA ALA A 322 -33.04 28.18 2.84
C ALA A 322 -32.08 27.38 3.74
N SER A 323 -32.45 26.13 4.09
CA SER A 323 -31.60 25.24 4.90
C SER A 323 -30.41 24.66 4.13
N ILE A 324 -30.42 24.71 2.80
CA ILE A 324 -29.40 24.09 1.93
C ILE A 324 -28.25 25.09 1.70
N LYS A 325 -27.17 24.93 2.46
CA LYS A 325 -26.00 25.83 2.40
C LYS A 325 -24.86 25.31 1.51
N ILE A 326 -24.79 24.01 1.26
CA ILE A 326 -23.73 23.35 0.49
C ILE A 326 -24.31 22.50 -0.65
N LEU A 327 -23.57 22.38 -1.76
CA LEU A 327 -24.00 21.60 -2.94
C LEU A 327 -24.24 20.11 -2.62
N ALA A 328 -23.51 19.54 -1.67
CA ALA A 328 -23.71 18.16 -1.24
C ALA A 328 -25.11 17.93 -0.63
N ASP A 329 -25.60 18.88 0.16
CA ASP A 329 -26.95 18.83 0.75
C ASP A 329 -28.02 19.05 -0.32
N CYS A 330 -27.75 19.88 -1.33
CA CYS A 330 -28.62 20.05 -2.49
C CYS A 330 -28.82 18.73 -3.23
N TRP A 331 -27.75 17.98 -3.51
CA TRP A 331 -27.83 16.68 -4.19
C TRP A 331 -28.57 15.64 -3.36
N LYS A 332 -28.33 15.61 -2.06
CA LYS A 332 -29.06 14.72 -1.15
C LYS A 332 -30.55 15.03 -1.13
N ALA A 333 -30.91 16.32 -1.05
CA ALA A 333 -32.30 16.76 -1.11
C ALA A 333 -32.95 16.41 -2.46
N CYS A 334 -32.26 16.65 -3.59
CA CYS A 334 -32.79 16.30 -4.92
C CYS A 334 -33.02 14.79 -5.08
N HIS A 335 -32.15 13.96 -4.51
CA HIS A 335 -32.33 12.51 -4.53
C HIS A 335 -33.50 12.06 -3.65
N GLU A 336 -33.65 12.63 -2.45
CA GLU A 336 -34.72 12.27 -1.52
C GLU A 336 -36.10 12.73 -2.03
N ASP A 337 -36.17 13.91 -2.64
CA ASP A 337 -37.42 14.49 -3.10
C ASP A 337 -37.82 13.99 -4.50
N PHE A 338 -36.87 14.01 -5.45
CA PHE A 338 -37.11 13.74 -6.87
C PHE A 338 -36.50 12.42 -7.39
N GLY A 339 -35.68 11.72 -6.60
CA GLY A 339 -34.99 10.50 -7.05
C GLY A 339 -33.86 10.75 -8.06
N LEU A 340 -33.37 11.98 -8.17
CA LEU A 340 -32.33 12.35 -9.13
C LEU A 340 -30.92 12.02 -8.63
N GLN A 341 -30.09 11.47 -9.50
CA GLN A 341 -28.66 11.35 -9.23
C GLN A 341 -27.95 12.69 -9.49
N PRO A 342 -26.79 12.97 -8.87
CA PRO A 342 -26.06 14.23 -9.06
C PRO A 342 -25.76 14.57 -10.53
N LYS A 343 -25.51 13.55 -11.37
CA LYS A 343 -25.28 13.73 -12.82
C LYS A 343 -26.52 14.22 -13.55
N ASP A 344 -27.71 13.74 -13.16
CA ASP A 344 -28.96 14.16 -13.75
C ASP A 344 -29.32 15.59 -13.33
N CYS A 345 -29.04 15.95 -12.06
CA CYS A 345 -29.17 17.33 -11.60
C CYS A 345 -28.28 18.29 -12.39
N LEU A 346 -27.01 17.92 -12.63
CA LEU A 346 -26.09 18.73 -13.46
C LEU A 346 -26.59 18.88 -14.90
N ARG A 347 -27.10 17.80 -15.49
CA ARG A 347 -27.69 17.80 -16.84
C ARG A 347 -28.90 18.72 -16.93
N GLU A 348 -29.80 18.68 -15.94
CA GLU A 348 -30.99 19.55 -15.90
C GLU A 348 -30.64 21.02 -15.64
N LEU A 349 -29.57 21.30 -14.90
CA LEU A 349 -29.04 22.65 -14.69
C LEU A 349 -28.22 23.18 -15.88
N GLY A 350 -27.92 22.35 -16.89
CA GLY A 350 -27.10 22.73 -18.03
C GLY A 350 -25.61 22.90 -17.72
N ALA A 351 -25.13 22.32 -16.61
CA ALA A 351 -23.73 22.38 -16.19
C ALA A 351 -22.98 21.09 -16.60
N SER A 352 -21.74 21.23 -17.08
CA SER A 352 -20.92 20.07 -17.46
C SER A 352 -20.22 19.46 -16.24
N ASN A 353 -19.87 20.30 -15.26
CA ASN A 353 -19.26 19.90 -14.01
C ASN A 353 -19.72 20.79 -12.84
N GLN A 354 -19.41 20.39 -11.60
CA GLN A 354 -19.84 21.10 -10.39
C GLN A 354 -19.25 22.53 -10.28
N ALA A 355 -18.09 22.79 -10.87
CA ALA A 355 -17.45 24.11 -10.84
C ALA A 355 -18.10 25.11 -11.81
N ASP A 356 -18.88 24.64 -12.79
CA ASP A 356 -19.61 25.51 -13.73
C ASP A 356 -20.89 26.10 -13.11
N ILE A 357 -21.28 25.66 -11.90
CA ILE A 357 -22.48 26.15 -11.22
C ILE A 357 -22.16 27.50 -10.57
N VAL A 358 -22.70 28.58 -11.16
CA VAL A 358 -22.55 29.95 -10.65
C VAL A 358 -23.62 30.30 -9.60
N THR A 359 -24.74 29.57 -9.61
CA THR A 359 -25.88 29.81 -8.71
C THR A 359 -25.66 29.21 -7.32
N THR A 360 -26.34 29.78 -6.32
CA THR A 360 -26.27 29.27 -4.96
C THR A 360 -26.94 27.87 -4.86
N PRO A 361 -26.56 27.02 -3.88
CA PRO A 361 -27.14 25.68 -3.74
C PRO A 361 -28.65 25.67 -3.56
N SER A 362 -29.20 26.66 -2.85
CA SER A 362 -30.64 26.84 -2.65
C SER A 362 -31.36 27.21 -3.95
N GLU A 363 -30.79 28.08 -4.78
CA GLU A 363 -31.31 28.41 -6.10
C GLU A 363 -31.30 27.21 -7.05
N CYS A 364 -30.24 26.41 -7.03
CA CYS A 364 -30.15 25.19 -7.84
C CYS A 364 -31.30 24.22 -7.53
N TYR A 365 -31.60 24.02 -6.25
CA TYR A 365 -32.72 23.17 -5.82
C TYR A 365 -34.08 23.74 -6.26
N LEU A 366 -34.28 25.06 -6.18
CA LEU A 366 -35.52 25.71 -6.62
C LEU A 366 -35.73 25.59 -8.14
N VAL A 367 -34.67 25.72 -8.94
CA VAL A 367 -34.75 25.55 -10.40
C VAL A 367 -35.17 24.11 -10.75
N LEU A 368 -34.54 23.11 -10.13
CA LEU A 368 -34.89 21.70 -10.36
C LEU A 368 -36.31 21.37 -9.90
N LYS A 369 -36.73 21.90 -8.75
CA LYS A 369 -38.11 21.75 -8.26
C LYS A 369 -39.12 22.29 -9.27
N LYS A 370 -38.88 23.49 -9.80
CA LYS A 370 -39.75 24.12 -10.80
C LYS A 370 -39.82 23.32 -12.10
N LEU A 371 -38.68 22.86 -12.62
CA LEU A 371 -38.64 22.02 -13.82
C LEU A 371 -39.47 20.73 -13.66
N ARG A 372 -39.47 20.14 -12.47
CA ARG A 372 -40.26 18.93 -12.18
C ARG A 372 -41.75 19.20 -12.03
N GLU A 373 -42.12 20.31 -11.42
CA GLU A 373 -43.52 20.77 -11.37
C GLU A 373 -44.07 21.04 -12.79
N ASP A 374 -43.26 21.62 -13.67
CA ASP A 374 -43.60 21.89 -15.07
C ASP A 374 -43.73 20.59 -15.89
N GLN A 375 -42.81 19.63 -15.73
CA GLN A 375 -42.88 18.31 -16.38
C GLN A 375 -44.08 17.48 -15.89
N GLY A 376 -44.44 17.57 -14.61
CA GLY A 376 -45.58 16.86 -14.04
C GLY A 376 -46.94 17.33 -14.56
N ARG A 377 -47.04 18.59 -15.02
CA ARG A 377 -48.27 19.15 -15.60
C ARG A 377 -48.50 18.79 -17.07
N GLY A 378 -47.43 18.43 -17.80
CA GLY A 378 -47.50 18.14 -19.25
C GLY A 378 -47.75 16.67 -19.62
N GLY A 379 -47.68 15.74 -18.67
CA GLY A 379 -47.72 14.29 -18.94
C GLY A 379 -49.07 13.58 -18.69
N GLY A 380 -50.14 14.33 -18.44
CA GLY A 380 -51.48 13.79 -18.15
C GLY A 380 -52.51 13.95 -19.26
N GLY A 381 -52.06 14.02 -20.53
CA GLY A 381 -52.91 14.11 -21.72
C GLY A 381 -53.10 12.75 -22.40
#